data_AF-A0A955SZK8-F1
#
_entry.id   AF-A0A955SZK8-F1
#
_cell.length_a   1.000
_cell.length_b   1.000
_cell.length_c   1.000
_cell.angle_alpha   90.00
_cell.angle_beta   90.00
_cell.angle_gamma   90.00
#
_symmetry.space_group_name_H-M   'P 1'
#
loop_
_entity.id
_entity.type
_entity.pdbx_description
1 polymer ?
#
loop_
_entity_poly.entity_id
_entity_poly.type
_entity_poly.pdbx_seq_one_letter_code
_entity_poly.pdbx_strand_id
1 'polypeptide(L)'
;MFVDISYFDDDNAAHAGMECIDCHADIEDLPHAEKLAKVNCAECHDDVQEIYDSSIHAHPLIEGTTGETASCVSCHGHHEIYPADDPRSTVNHHNLAQTCVRCHEDQAIIEKHQLPGQETIQSYILSVHGSSNVEDLESTAATCNDCHGWHDIQ
;
A
#
# COMPACT_ATOMS: atom_id res chain seq x y z
N MET A 1 -10.91 17.23 -4.53
CA MET A 1 -9.87 16.48 -5.27
C MET A 1 -10.47 16.02 -6.59
N PHE A 2 -9.73 16.06 -7.69
CA PHE A 2 -10.16 15.47 -8.96
C PHE A 2 -9.74 14.00 -8.99
N VAL A 3 -10.68 13.09 -9.27
CA VAL A 3 -10.41 11.67 -9.48
C VAL A 3 -10.51 11.39 -10.97
N ASP A 4 -9.48 10.75 -11.53
CA ASP A 4 -9.51 10.31 -12.92
C ASP A 4 -10.37 9.06 -13.04
N ILE A 5 -11.55 9.20 -13.65
CA ILE A 5 -12.52 8.12 -13.79
C ILE A 5 -12.04 7.01 -14.73
N SER A 6 -11.03 7.27 -15.58
CA SER A 6 -10.52 6.27 -16.52
C SER A 6 -9.93 5.03 -15.84
N TYR A 7 -9.54 5.12 -14.55
CA TYR A 7 -9.10 3.96 -13.78
C TYR A 7 -10.21 2.94 -13.54
N PHE A 8 -11.47 3.39 -13.45
CA PHE A 8 -12.62 2.50 -13.25
C PHE A 8 -13.15 1.92 -14.57
N ASP A 9 -12.76 2.52 -15.70
CA ASP A 9 -13.05 2.01 -17.05
C ASP A 9 -11.96 1.06 -17.57
N ASP A 10 -10.85 0.88 -16.86
CA ASP A 10 -9.77 -0.04 -17.22
C ASP A 10 -10.10 -1.46 -16.73
N ASP A 11 -10.35 -2.39 -17.67
CA ASP A 11 -10.65 -3.80 -17.38
C ASP A 11 -9.56 -4.52 -16.57
N ASN A 12 -8.33 -3.99 -16.54
CA ASN A 12 -7.23 -4.55 -15.75
C ASN A 12 -7.15 -3.99 -14.32
N ALA A 13 -7.94 -2.97 -13.97
CA ALA A 13 -8.00 -2.48 -12.59
C ALA A 13 -8.71 -3.50 -11.68
N ALA A 14 -8.27 -3.59 -10.41
CA ALA A 14 -8.83 -4.57 -9.47
C ALA A 14 -10.31 -4.32 -9.13
N HIS A 15 -10.76 -3.08 -9.30
CA HIS A 15 -12.12 -2.60 -9.03
C HIS A 15 -12.80 -2.05 -10.29
N ALA A 16 -12.43 -2.55 -11.46
CA ALA A 16 -13.02 -2.15 -12.74
C ALA A 16 -14.55 -2.24 -12.71
N GLY A 17 -15.22 -1.19 -13.19
CA GLY A 17 -16.68 -1.09 -13.24
C GLY A 17 -17.38 -0.76 -11.92
N MET A 18 -16.64 -0.52 -10.83
CA MET A 18 -17.24 0.00 -9.59
C MET A 18 -17.60 1.48 -9.71
N GLU A 19 -18.70 1.87 -9.08
CA GLU A 19 -19.11 3.25 -8.91
C GLU A 19 -18.47 3.87 -7.67
N CYS A 20 -18.40 5.21 -7.61
CA CYS A 20 -17.78 5.93 -6.49
C CYS A 20 -18.38 5.52 -5.14
N ILE A 21 -19.70 5.31 -5.11
CA ILE A 21 -20.48 5.01 -3.90
C ILE A 21 -20.33 3.56 -3.42
N ASP A 22 -19.78 2.67 -4.25
CA ASP A 22 -19.52 1.28 -3.85
C ASP A 22 -18.45 1.21 -2.77
N CYS A 23 -17.52 2.19 -2.76
CA CYS A 23 -16.51 2.36 -1.73
C CYS A 23 -16.80 3.54 -0.79
N HIS A 24 -17.32 4.64 -1.33
CA HIS A 24 -17.70 5.84 -0.57
C HIS A 24 -19.19 5.83 -0.24
N ALA A 25 -19.60 4.86 0.58
CA ALA A 25 -20.99 4.69 0.98
C ALA A 25 -21.58 5.88 1.77
N ASP A 26 -20.74 6.80 2.25
CA ASP A 26 -21.14 8.03 2.95
C ASP A 26 -21.55 9.18 2.01
N ILE A 27 -21.41 9.02 0.68
CA ILE A 27 -21.87 10.00 -0.30
C ILE A 27 -23.39 9.84 -0.48
N GLU A 28 -24.16 10.71 0.17
CA GLU A 28 -25.63 10.75 0.01
C GLU A 28 -26.11 11.78 -1.02
N ASP A 29 -25.39 12.90 -1.18
CA ASP A 29 -25.81 14.04 -2.02
C ASP A 29 -24.64 14.64 -2.81
N LEU A 30 -24.96 15.23 -3.98
CA LEU A 30 -24.04 16.03 -4.78
C LEU A 30 -24.46 17.51 -4.82
N PRO A 31 -23.53 18.47 -4.57
CA PRO A 31 -22.11 18.26 -4.25
C PRO A 31 -21.90 17.68 -2.84
N HIS A 32 -21.06 16.66 -2.72
CA HIS A 32 -20.71 16.05 -1.44
C HIS A 32 -19.67 16.90 -0.68
N ALA A 33 -19.43 16.58 0.59
CA ALA A 33 -18.41 17.24 1.39
C ALA A 33 -17.00 17.07 0.77
N GLU A 34 -16.13 18.07 0.93
CA GLU A 34 -14.75 18.01 0.41
C GLU A 34 -13.95 16.84 1.02
N LYS A 35 -14.25 16.50 2.27
CA LYS A 35 -13.62 15.41 3.00
C LYS A 35 -14.66 14.32 3.30
N LEU A 36 -14.51 13.20 2.60
CA LEU A 36 -15.32 12.01 2.82
C LEU A 36 -14.77 11.17 3.98
N ALA A 37 -15.59 10.25 4.47
CA ALA A 37 -15.14 9.18 5.34
C ALA A 37 -14.07 8.34 4.64
N LYS A 38 -13.23 7.69 5.44
CA LYS A 38 -12.26 6.72 4.91
C LYS A 38 -13.03 5.50 4.40
N VAL A 39 -12.70 5.06 3.19
CA VAL A 39 -13.19 3.80 2.63
C VAL A 39 -12.80 2.65 3.54
N ASN A 40 -13.74 1.74 3.79
CA ASN A 40 -13.52 0.55 4.59
C ASN A 40 -13.37 -0.68 3.69
N CYS A 41 -12.13 -1.04 3.36
CA CYS A 41 -11.84 -2.21 2.53
C CYS A 41 -12.38 -3.52 3.13
N ALA A 42 -12.49 -3.59 4.47
CA ALA A 42 -12.93 -4.77 5.20
C ALA A 42 -14.43 -5.07 5.05
N GLU A 43 -15.22 -4.19 4.41
CA GLU A 43 -16.62 -4.53 4.08
C GLU A 43 -16.70 -5.67 3.06
N CYS A 44 -15.68 -5.79 2.19
CA CYS A 44 -15.57 -6.84 1.17
C CYS A 44 -14.34 -7.74 1.34
N HIS A 45 -13.27 -7.26 1.98
CA HIS A 45 -12.02 -7.99 2.21
C HIS A 45 -11.80 -8.26 3.71
N ASP A 46 -12.82 -8.78 4.39
CA ASP A 46 -12.79 -9.08 5.83
C ASP A 46 -11.79 -10.19 6.17
N ASP A 47 -11.66 -11.18 5.29
CA ASP A 47 -10.66 -12.25 5.36
C ASP A 47 -9.22 -11.72 5.35
N VAL A 48 -8.91 -10.77 4.46
CA VAL A 48 -7.61 -10.12 4.39
C VAL A 48 -7.41 -9.16 5.56
N GLN A 49 -8.47 -8.49 6.01
CA GLN A 49 -8.42 -7.61 7.18
C GLN A 49 -8.00 -8.37 8.43
N GLU A 50 -8.52 -9.58 8.65
CA GLU A 50 -8.13 -10.41 9.81
C GLU A 50 -6.62 -10.75 9.80
N ILE A 51 -6.05 -10.99 8.61
CA ILE A 51 -4.61 -11.21 8.45
C ILE A 51 -3.84 -9.91 8.71
N TYR A 52 -4.32 -8.79 8.13
CA TYR A 52 -3.70 -7.48 8.29
C TYR A 52 -3.64 -7.03 9.75
N ASP A 53 -4.69 -7.31 10.52
CA ASP A 53 -4.75 -6.98 11.94
C ASP A 53 -3.66 -7.68 12.77
N SER A 54 -3.01 -8.72 12.25
CA SER A 54 -1.86 -9.38 12.88
C SER A 54 -0.50 -8.77 12.49
N SER A 55 -0.48 -7.87 11.50
CA SER A 55 0.72 -7.22 10.99
C SER A 55 1.21 -6.11 11.92
N ILE A 56 2.53 -5.89 11.94
CA ILE A 56 3.13 -4.70 12.57
C ILE A 56 2.60 -3.40 11.96
N HIS A 57 2.13 -3.43 10.71
CA HIS A 57 1.57 -2.28 10.01
C HIS A 57 0.13 -1.93 10.43
N ALA A 58 -0.59 -2.81 11.14
CA ALA A 58 -1.89 -2.48 11.72
C ALA A 58 -1.79 -1.79 13.09
N HIS A 59 -0.59 -1.75 13.69
CA HIS A 59 -0.41 -1.30 15.07
C HIS A 59 0.58 -0.13 15.18
N PRO A 60 0.22 0.94 15.89
CA PRO A 60 1.13 2.06 16.10
C PRO A 60 2.30 1.64 16.99
N LEU A 61 3.53 2.01 16.61
CA LEU A 61 4.71 1.83 17.46
C LEU A 61 4.73 2.76 18.66
N ILE A 62 4.06 3.92 18.56
CA ILE A 62 4.01 4.95 19.59
C ILE A 62 2.58 5.06 20.11
N GLU A 63 2.44 4.94 21.43
CA GLU A 63 1.14 5.10 22.08
C GLU A 63 0.57 6.51 21.82
N GLY A 64 -0.68 6.58 21.36
CA GLY A 64 -1.36 7.84 21.04
C GLY A 64 -1.22 8.32 19.59
N THR A 65 -0.44 7.65 18.72
CA THR A 65 -0.38 7.96 17.26
C THR A 65 -1.41 7.14 16.46
N THR A 66 -2.61 6.96 17.01
CA THR A 66 -3.66 6.13 16.41
C THR A 66 -4.09 6.64 15.04
N GLY A 67 -4.09 5.77 14.03
CA GLY A 67 -4.51 6.10 12.66
C GLY A 67 -3.42 6.67 11.75
N GLU A 68 -2.16 6.68 12.21
CA GLU A 68 -0.98 7.06 11.43
C GLU A 68 -0.13 5.85 11.00
N THR A 69 -0.69 4.65 11.08
CA THR A 69 -0.06 3.43 10.59
C THR A 69 -0.24 3.31 9.07
N ALA A 70 0.49 2.39 8.45
CA ALA A 70 0.15 1.97 7.11
C ALA A 70 -1.30 1.44 7.07
N SER A 71 -1.90 1.48 5.89
CA SER A 71 -3.23 0.97 5.59
C SER A 71 -3.22 0.35 4.20
N CYS A 72 -4.33 -0.25 3.77
CA CYS A 72 -4.44 -0.91 2.46
C CYS A 72 -3.94 -0.01 1.32
N VAL A 73 -4.33 1.27 1.34
CA VAL A 73 -3.97 2.25 0.30
C VAL A 73 -2.50 2.69 0.36
N SER A 74 -1.82 2.49 1.50
CA SER A 74 -0.39 2.79 1.64
C SER A 74 0.47 1.90 0.76
N CYS A 75 -0.01 0.68 0.44
CA CYS A 75 0.65 -0.23 -0.48
C CYS A 75 -0.02 -0.26 -1.84
N HIS A 76 -1.36 -0.35 -1.89
CA HIS A 76 -2.13 -0.60 -3.11
C HIS A 76 -2.57 0.65 -3.89
N GLY A 77 -2.41 1.86 -3.33
CA GLY A 77 -2.90 3.10 -3.94
C GLY A 77 -4.34 3.45 -3.55
N HIS A 78 -4.87 4.55 -4.09
CA HIS A 78 -6.18 5.07 -3.71
C HIS A 78 -7.30 4.68 -4.70
N HIS A 79 -7.26 5.21 -5.92
CA HIS A 79 -8.25 4.92 -6.97
C HIS A 79 -7.64 4.11 -8.11
N GLU A 80 -6.31 4.08 -8.19
CA GLU A 80 -5.47 3.39 -9.16
C GLU A 80 -4.99 2.02 -8.65
N ILE A 81 -5.93 1.20 -8.17
CA ILE A 81 -5.64 -0.11 -7.57
C ILE A 81 -5.59 -1.18 -8.66
N TYR A 82 -4.39 -1.76 -8.88
CA TYR A 82 -4.17 -2.80 -9.88
C TYR A 82 -3.77 -4.15 -9.22
N PRO A 83 -4.10 -5.29 -9.86
CA PRO A 83 -3.62 -6.62 -9.45
C PRO A 83 -2.11 -6.69 -9.34
N ALA A 84 -1.59 -7.55 -8.45
CA ALA A 84 -0.15 -7.64 -8.17
C ALA A 84 0.69 -8.09 -9.38
N ASP A 85 0.11 -8.77 -10.37
CA ASP A 85 0.80 -9.16 -11.60
C ASP A 85 0.77 -8.07 -12.69
N ASP A 86 0.00 -6.99 -12.51
CA ASP A 86 0.03 -5.83 -13.42
C ASP A 86 1.29 -4.99 -13.14
N PRO A 87 2.12 -4.67 -14.16
CA PRO A 87 3.34 -3.90 -13.99
C PRO A 87 3.12 -2.46 -13.50
N ARG A 88 1.88 -1.94 -13.56
CA ARG A 88 1.49 -0.63 -13.03
C ARG A 88 1.17 -0.68 -11.54
N SER A 89 0.93 -1.87 -10.99
CA SER A 89 0.58 -2.02 -9.58
C SER A 89 1.76 -1.65 -8.69
N THR A 90 1.50 -0.83 -7.69
CA THR A 90 2.49 -0.48 -6.66
C THR A 90 2.91 -1.70 -5.84
N VAL A 91 2.09 -2.76 -5.80
CA VAL A 91 2.42 -4.04 -5.14
C VAL A 91 2.92 -5.11 -6.11
N ASN A 92 3.16 -4.75 -7.37
CA ASN A 92 3.88 -5.64 -8.27
C ASN A 92 5.27 -5.92 -7.73
N HIS A 93 5.76 -7.15 -7.89
CA HIS A 93 7.05 -7.58 -7.35
C HIS A 93 8.19 -6.63 -7.75
N HIS A 94 8.22 -6.17 -9.01
CA HIS A 94 9.21 -5.19 -9.47
C HIS A 94 9.13 -3.83 -8.76
N ASN A 95 7.92 -3.41 -8.41
CA ASN A 95 7.65 -2.09 -7.82
C ASN A 95 7.68 -2.11 -6.30
N LEU A 96 7.53 -3.28 -5.68
CA LEU A 96 7.23 -3.41 -4.26
C LEU A 96 8.34 -2.86 -3.38
N ALA A 97 9.61 -3.09 -3.75
CA ALA A 97 10.74 -2.51 -3.04
C ALA A 97 10.63 -0.98 -2.96
N GLN A 98 10.25 -0.33 -4.06
CA GLN A 98 10.02 1.12 -4.10
C GLN A 98 8.83 1.53 -3.23
N THR A 99 7.75 0.75 -3.24
CA THR A 99 6.57 0.98 -2.40
C THR A 99 6.91 1.00 -0.92
N CYS A 100 7.74 0.06 -0.45
CA CYS A 100 8.18 -0.02 0.95
C CYS A 100 9.06 1.17 1.36
N VAL A 101 10.06 1.51 0.54
CA VAL A 101 11.04 2.55 0.91
C VAL A 101 10.43 3.95 0.99
N ARG A 102 9.29 4.21 0.32
CA ARG A 102 8.53 5.48 0.49
C ARG A 102 8.31 5.89 1.94
N CYS A 103 8.20 4.93 2.85
CA CYS A 103 8.11 5.19 4.30
C CYS A 103 9.38 4.77 5.04
N HIS A 104 10.01 3.67 4.64
CA HIS A 104 11.14 3.10 5.36
C HIS A 104 12.51 3.76 5.08
N GLU A 105 12.57 4.73 4.15
CA GLU A 105 13.74 5.59 3.93
C GLU A 105 13.45 7.08 4.21
N ASP A 106 12.18 7.46 4.37
CA ASP A 106 11.74 8.83 4.62
C ASP A 106 12.08 9.25 6.05
N GLN A 107 13.05 10.16 6.19
CA GLN A 107 13.56 10.59 7.49
C GLN A 107 12.48 11.21 8.38
N ALA A 108 11.49 11.91 7.82
CA ALA A 108 10.42 12.50 8.62
C ALA A 108 9.51 11.43 9.20
N ILE A 109 9.18 10.39 8.43
CA ILE A 109 8.40 9.24 8.91
C ILE A 109 9.22 8.45 9.94
N ILE A 110 10.49 8.20 9.67
CA ILE A 110 11.40 7.47 10.56
C ILE A 110 11.53 8.17 11.91
N GLU A 111 11.79 9.47 11.92
CA GLU A 111 11.92 10.25 13.15
C GLU A 111 10.60 10.29 13.93
N LYS A 112 9.49 10.49 13.22
CA LYS A 112 8.16 10.59 13.82
C LYS A 112 7.71 9.28 14.47
N HIS A 113 7.93 8.16 13.79
CA HIS A 113 7.45 6.84 14.21
C HIS A 113 8.52 5.97 14.88
N GLN A 114 9.75 6.48 14.99
CA GLN A 114 10.91 5.76 15.53
C GLN A 114 11.12 4.41 14.82
N LEU A 115 11.03 4.42 13.49
CA LEU A 115 11.06 3.20 12.68
C LEU A 115 12.41 2.48 12.83
N PRO A 116 12.41 1.18 13.22
CA PRO A 116 13.65 0.40 13.34
C PRO A 116 14.21 0.03 11.94
N GLY A 117 15.44 -0.47 11.91
CA GLY A 117 15.99 -1.15 10.73
C GLY A 117 16.57 -0.27 9.61
N GLN A 118 16.87 0.99 9.88
CA GLN A 118 17.37 1.94 8.87
C GLN A 118 18.64 1.46 8.14
N GLU A 119 19.63 0.98 8.89
CA GLU A 119 20.86 0.43 8.32
C GLU A 119 20.59 -0.83 7.47
N THR A 120 19.54 -1.60 7.82
CA THR A 120 19.12 -2.80 7.10
C THR A 120 18.47 -2.45 5.76
N ILE A 121 17.63 -1.41 5.70
CA ILE A 121 17.04 -0.93 4.45
C ILE A 121 18.12 -0.48 3.47
N GLN A 122 19.09 0.30 3.93
CA GLN A 122 20.20 0.73 3.08
C GLN A 122 21.05 -0.46 2.60
N SER A 123 21.26 -1.46 3.47
CA SER A 123 21.97 -2.68 3.12
C SER A 123 21.23 -3.51 2.08
N TYR A 124 19.90 -3.59 2.17
CA TYR A 124 19.06 -4.24 1.16
C TYR A 124 19.20 -3.54 -0.20
N ILE A 125 19.08 -2.21 -0.24
CA ILE A 125 19.20 -1.41 -1.48
C ILE A 125 20.55 -1.66 -2.16
N LEU A 126 21.64 -1.74 -1.38
CA LEU A 126 22.99 -1.98 -1.89
C LEU A 126 23.29 -3.46 -2.17
N SER A 127 22.39 -4.38 -1.81
CA SER A 127 22.56 -5.81 -2.04
C SER A 127 22.14 -6.19 -3.47
N VAL A 128 22.44 -7.43 -3.86
CA VAL A 128 21.96 -8.01 -5.12
C VAL A 128 20.43 -8.05 -5.20
N HIS A 129 19.72 -8.13 -4.08
CA HIS A 129 18.26 -8.09 -4.07
C HIS A 129 17.74 -6.71 -4.51
N GLY A 130 18.27 -5.63 -3.94
CA GLY A 130 17.88 -4.27 -4.28
C GLY A 130 18.37 -3.82 -5.66
N SER A 131 19.64 -4.10 -5.97
CA SER A 131 20.25 -3.65 -7.24
C SER A 131 19.72 -4.41 -8.46
N SER A 132 19.44 -5.71 -8.34
CA SER A 132 18.81 -6.46 -9.44
C SER A 132 17.36 -6.06 -9.69
N ASN A 133 16.59 -5.64 -8.68
CA ASN A 133 15.22 -5.14 -8.92
C ASN A 133 15.15 -3.85 -9.77
N VAL A 134 16.28 -3.14 -9.94
CA VAL A 134 16.37 -1.95 -10.82
C VAL A 134 16.80 -2.34 -12.25
N GLU A 135 17.56 -3.42 -12.42
CA GLU A 135 18.19 -3.80 -13.69
C GLU A 135 17.63 -5.08 -14.33
N ASP A 136 16.93 -5.92 -13.57
CA ASP A 136 16.36 -7.21 -13.98
C ASP A 136 14.86 -7.11 -14.26
N LEU A 137 14.51 -7.26 -15.54
CA LEU A 137 13.12 -7.26 -16.03
C LEU A 137 12.39 -8.57 -15.75
N GLU A 138 13.03 -9.57 -15.13
CA GLU A 138 12.44 -10.89 -14.83
C GLU A 138 11.91 -11.06 -13.39
N SER A 139 12.02 -10.06 -12.51
CA SER A 139 11.47 -10.06 -11.12
C SER A 139 11.96 -11.22 -10.24
N THR A 140 13.17 -11.71 -10.45
CA THR A 140 13.63 -12.93 -9.74
C THR A 140 14.28 -12.62 -8.39
N ALA A 141 14.65 -11.37 -8.15
CA ALA A 141 15.35 -10.95 -6.95
C ALA A 141 14.36 -10.75 -5.78
N ALA A 142 14.62 -11.40 -4.64
CA ALA A 142 13.74 -11.30 -3.47
C ALA A 142 13.46 -9.85 -3.08
N THR A 143 12.21 -9.55 -2.78
CA THR A 143 11.74 -8.25 -2.29
C THR A 143 11.36 -8.35 -0.81
N CYS A 144 10.91 -7.25 -0.21
CA CYS A 144 10.72 -7.16 1.24
C CYS A 144 9.73 -8.22 1.77
N ASN A 145 8.58 -8.35 1.11
CA ASN A 145 7.50 -9.27 1.48
C ASN A 145 7.89 -10.75 1.35
N ASP A 146 8.85 -11.10 0.47
CA ASP A 146 9.32 -12.48 0.32
C ASP A 146 9.96 -13.02 1.61
N CYS A 147 10.38 -12.11 2.51
CA CYS A 147 10.87 -12.45 3.85
C CYS A 147 9.98 -11.91 4.99
N HIS A 148 9.34 -10.76 4.81
CA HIS A 148 8.57 -10.07 5.85
C HIS A 148 7.08 -10.37 5.85
N GLY A 149 6.54 -11.07 4.84
CA GLY A 149 5.10 -11.33 4.72
C GLY A 149 4.39 -10.31 3.85
N TRP A 150 3.11 -10.55 3.57
CA TRP A 150 2.34 -9.82 2.56
C TRP A 150 1.32 -8.90 3.20
N HIS A 151 0.22 -9.46 3.66
CA HIS A 151 -0.75 -8.75 4.50
C HIS A 151 -0.47 -8.99 5.98
N ASP A 152 0.38 -9.95 6.32
CA ASP A 152 0.87 -10.29 7.65
C ASP A 152 2.28 -9.76 7.91
N ILE A 153 2.60 -8.54 7.45
CA ILE A 153 3.98 -7.99 7.50
C ILE A 153 4.50 -7.95 8.95
N GLN A 154 5.74 -8.43 9.16
CA GLN A 154 6.41 -8.56 10.47
C GLN A 154 7.63 -7.65 10.61
#